data_AF-A0A7K3NIW7-F1
#
_entry.id   AF-A0A7K3NIW7-F1
#
_cell.length_a   1.000
_cell.length_b   1.000
_cell.length_c   1.000
_cell.angle_alpha   90.00
_cell.angle_beta   90.00
_cell.angle_gamma   90.00
#
_symmetry.space_group_name_H-M   'P 1'
#
loop_
_entity.id
_entity.type
_entity.pdbx_description
1 polymer ?
#
loop_
_entity_poly.entity_id
_entity_poly.type
_entity_poly.pdbx_seq_one_letter_code
_entity_poly.pdbx_strand_id
1 'polypeptide(L)'
;MPLPVGDVAFYVTVILLAPHLALALAAAGMPVVSASGGFFKTKRIKIFLDKFGQQTTTFALLGGGYVFLLTLLAAVALPFAAPESAAFFFAWPLPVLPLAAPLFFGAILFLVYRGLWQRMKNSKSAHSLIGIASGLAFFAALYALVSTFRLFSLHSPLPLSGWDFFVPPQNAFFWPILLETLTLALCLAGGCGGLYLVARRNKDDFGRDYYGFTLKLAARWAFFAGLVHLATLGHIYNGLWPFATAHAASDLLFWSMTASLALWALALALWGITSFSSYALRMKWALFTAAVLAVAALACQSAFFWLLFFG
;
A
#
# COMPACT_ATOMS: atom_id res chain seq x y z
N MET A 1 -5.39 -24.51 22.73
CA MET A 1 -5.78 -23.70 23.90
C MET A 1 -6.61 -22.52 23.42
N PRO A 2 -7.64 -22.06 24.15
CA PRO A 2 -8.29 -20.80 23.82
C PRO A 2 -7.27 -19.66 23.91
N LEU A 3 -7.31 -18.76 22.93
CA LEU A 3 -6.45 -17.57 22.93
C LEU A 3 -6.81 -16.69 24.15
N PRO A 4 -5.82 -16.17 24.90
CA PRO A 4 -6.02 -15.10 25.86
C PRO A 4 -6.92 -13.98 25.29
N VAL A 5 -7.72 -13.33 26.15
CA VAL A 5 -8.64 -12.25 25.72
C VAL A 5 -7.90 -11.10 25.00
N GLY A 6 -6.65 -10.84 25.39
CA GLY A 6 -5.78 -9.86 24.71
C GLY A 6 -5.47 -10.22 23.25
N ASP A 7 -5.26 -11.50 22.96
CA ASP A 7 -4.95 -12.00 21.62
C ASP A 7 -6.17 -11.89 20.70
N VAL A 8 -7.38 -12.15 21.22
CA VAL A 8 -8.64 -12.02 20.46
C VAL A 8 -8.88 -10.57 20.05
N ALA A 9 -8.74 -9.62 20.99
CA ALA A 9 -8.89 -8.19 20.71
C ALA A 9 -7.84 -7.71 19.68
N PHE A 10 -6.63 -8.25 19.75
CA PHE A 10 -5.57 -7.98 18.77
C PHE A 10 -5.93 -8.47 17.37
N TYR A 11 -6.30 -9.76 17.20
CA TYR A 11 -6.64 -10.29 15.87
C TYR A 11 -7.84 -9.56 15.25
N VAL A 12 -8.86 -9.23 16.04
CA VAL A 12 -9.99 -8.41 15.58
C VAL A 12 -9.49 -7.05 15.10
N THR A 13 -8.60 -6.41 15.84
CA THR A 13 -8.02 -5.11 15.46
C THR A 13 -7.24 -5.20 14.14
N VAL A 14 -6.39 -6.22 13.97
CA VAL A 14 -5.65 -6.43 12.70
C VAL A 14 -6.59 -6.62 11.52
N ILE A 15 -7.62 -7.46 11.68
CA ILE A 15 -8.61 -7.71 10.62
C ILE A 15 -9.35 -6.42 10.25
N LEU A 16 -9.71 -5.60 11.24
CA LEU A 16 -10.40 -4.33 11.01
C LEU A 16 -9.51 -3.26 10.40
N LEU A 17 -8.20 -3.24 10.73
CA LEU A 17 -7.25 -2.28 10.20
C LEU A 17 -6.72 -2.65 8.80
N ALA A 18 -6.71 -3.93 8.44
CA ALA A 18 -6.18 -4.37 7.14
C ALA A 18 -6.84 -3.70 5.91
N PRO A 19 -8.18 -3.51 5.84
CA PRO A 19 -8.80 -2.73 4.75
C PRO A 19 -8.30 -1.29 4.68
N HIS A 20 -8.06 -0.66 5.84
CA HIS A 20 -7.60 0.72 5.95
C HIS A 20 -6.16 0.86 5.49
N LEU A 21 -5.29 -0.07 5.90
CA LEU A 21 -3.92 -0.16 5.44
C LEU A 21 -3.86 -0.45 3.94
N ALA A 22 -4.69 -1.36 3.43
CA ALA A 22 -4.76 -1.64 2.00
C ALA A 22 -5.16 -0.40 1.19
N LEU A 23 -6.13 0.37 1.69
CA LEU A 23 -6.56 1.63 1.07
C LEU A 23 -5.47 2.70 1.14
N ALA A 24 -4.75 2.80 2.26
CA ALA A 24 -3.63 3.73 2.44
C ALA A 24 -2.53 3.46 1.41
N LEU A 25 -2.10 2.19 1.31
CA LEU A 25 -1.08 1.74 0.36
C LEU A 25 -1.54 1.92 -1.09
N ALA A 26 -2.79 1.57 -1.40
CA ALA A 26 -3.36 1.80 -2.72
C ALA A 26 -3.39 3.28 -3.10
N ALA A 27 -3.77 4.17 -2.18
CA ALA A 27 -3.79 5.61 -2.41
C ALA A 27 -2.37 6.18 -2.61
N ALA A 28 -1.40 5.71 -1.83
CA ALA A 28 0.00 6.11 -1.93
C ALA A 28 0.66 5.66 -3.26
N GLY A 29 0.36 4.45 -3.74
CA GLY A 29 0.88 3.93 -5.01
C GLY A 29 0.19 4.51 -6.25
N MET A 30 -1.04 5.01 -6.11
CA MET A 30 -1.85 5.43 -7.26
C MET A 30 -1.25 6.56 -8.12
N PRO A 31 -0.63 7.61 -7.57
CA PRO A 31 -0.02 8.66 -8.39
C PRO A 31 0.99 8.11 -9.41
N VAL A 32 1.81 7.12 -9.03
CA VAL A 32 2.75 6.44 -9.93
C VAL A 32 1.99 5.69 -11.03
N VAL A 33 1.00 4.89 -10.64
CA VAL A 33 0.18 4.09 -11.56
C VAL A 33 -0.54 4.99 -12.57
N SER A 34 -1.20 6.06 -12.12
CA SER A 34 -1.94 6.99 -12.98
C SER A 34 -1.02 7.85 -13.86
N ALA A 35 0.13 8.26 -13.35
CA ALA A 35 1.02 9.17 -14.05
C ALA A 35 1.89 8.47 -15.11
N SER A 36 2.15 7.17 -14.95
CA SER A 36 2.91 6.36 -15.91
C SER A 36 2.40 6.46 -17.36
N GLY A 37 1.10 6.73 -17.54
CA GLY A 37 0.46 6.82 -18.85
C GLY A 37 0.90 7.99 -19.73
N GLY A 38 1.43 9.08 -19.16
CA GLY A 38 1.73 10.30 -19.94
C GLY A 38 2.99 10.21 -20.81
N PHE A 39 3.78 9.15 -20.69
CA PHE A 39 4.95 8.91 -21.56
C PHE A 39 4.60 8.15 -22.85
N PHE A 40 3.39 7.62 -22.96
CA PHE A 40 2.95 6.88 -24.15
C PHE A 40 2.55 7.84 -25.29
N LYS A 41 3.09 7.61 -26.49
CA LYS A 41 2.90 8.48 -27.67
C LYS A 41 1.70 8.08 -28.55
N THR A 42 1.21 6.85 -28.46
CA THR A 42 0.12 6.34 -29.32
C THR A 42 -1.22 7.00 -29.00
N LYS A 43 -1.81 7.74 -29.96
CA LYS A 43 -3.02 8.56 -29.76
C LYS A 43 -4.20 7.82 -29.10
N ARG A 44 -4.57 6.63 -29.60
CA ARG A 44 -5.72 5.85 -29.06
C ARG A 44 -5.49 5.41 -27.61
N ILE A 45 -4.30 4.89 -27.32
CA ILE A 45 -3.91 4.43 -25.99
C ILE A 45 -3.83 5.61 -25.01
N LYS A 46 -3.32 6.76 -25.48
CA LYS A 46 -3.21 7.99 -24.70
C LYS A 46 -4.56 8.48 -24.17
N ILE A 47 -5.63 8.42 -24.95
CA ILE A 47 -6.98 8.84 -24.51
C ILE A 47 -7.48 7.94 -23.37
N PHE A 48 -7.29 6.62 -23.49
CA PHE A 48 -7.71 5.68 -22.44
C PHE A 48 -6.85 5.82 -21.18
N LEU A 49 -5.54 6.03 -21.32
CA LEU A 49 -4.65 6.30 -20.19
C LEU A 49 -5.00 7.62 -19.48
N ASP A 50 -5.37 8.66 -20.22
CA ASP A 50 -5.78 9.94 -19.62
C ASP A 50 -7.06 9.78 -18.78
N LYS A 51 -8.08 9.12 -19.34
CA LYS A 51 -9.33 8.84 -18.62
C LYS A 51 -9.11 7.89 -17.43
N PHE A 52 -8.24 6.90 -17.58
CA PHE A 52 -7.83 5.99 -16.50
C PHE A 52 -7.27 6.80 -15.34
N GLY A 53 -6.28 7.65 -15.62
CA GLY A 53 -5.66 8.48 -14.60
C GLY A 53 -6.66 9.44 -13.92
N GLN A 54 -7.60 10.04 -14.65
CA GLN A 54 -8.65 10.87 -14.03
C GLN A 54 -9.52 10.09 -13.05
N GLN A 55 -9.96 8.87 -13.42
CA GLN A 55 -10.79 8.05 -12.54
C GLN A 55 -10.00 7.53 -11.35
N THR A 56 -8.81 6.98 -11.56
CA THR A 56 -8.04 6.38 -10.47
C THR A 56 -7.43 7.40 -9.53
N THR A 57 -7.11 8.61 -9.98
CA THR A 57 -6.79 9.71 -9.05
C THR A 57 -8.00 10.20 -8.28
N THR A 58 -9.23 10.01 -8.77
CA THR A 58 -10.43 10.29 -7.97
C THR A 58 -10.56 9.27 -6.84
N PHE A 59 -10.27 7.99 -7.12
CA PHE A 59 -10.13 6.97 -6.08
C PHE A 59 -9.09 7.36 -5.04
N ALA A 60 -7.89 7.74 -5.46
CA ALA A 60 -6.83 8.12 -4.53
C ALA A 60 -7.19 9.36 -3.69
N LEU A 61 -7.90 10.33 -4.27
CA LEU A 61 -8.39 11.49 -3.52
C LEU A 61 -9.40 11.08 -2.44
N LEU A 62 -10.39 10.25 -2.79
CA LEU A 62 -11.45 9.85 -1.85
C LEU A 62 -10.92 8.88 -0.79
N GLY A 63 -10.23 7.82 -1.22
CA GLY A 63 -9.66 6.80 -0.34
C GLY A 63 -8.51 7.33 0.49
N GLY A 64 -7.57 8.06 -0.13
CA GLY A 64 -6.47 8.71 0.56
C GLY A 64 -6.95 9.82 1.50
N GLY A 65 -7.97 10.59 1.11
CA GLY A 65 -8.60 11.59 1.99
C GLY A 65 -9.24 10.95 3.22
N TYR A 66 -9.97 9.84 3.05
CA TYR A 66 -10.51 9.07 4.18
C TYR A 66 -9.42 8.58 5.13
N VAL A 67 -8.37 7.93 4.60
CA VAL A 67 -7.24 7.46 5.42
C VAL A 67 -6.53 8.61 6.11
N PHE A 68 -6.31 9.73 5.41
CA PHE A 68 -5.68 10.91 5.99
C PHE A 68 -6.46 11.46 7.18
N LEU A 69 -7.80 11.54 7.09
CA LEU A 69 -8.66 11.95 8.21
C LEU A 69 -8.57 10.96 9.39
N LEU A 70 -8.51 9.66 9.13
CA LEU A 70 -8.31 8.67 10.17
C LEU A 70 -6.94 8.80 10.84
N THR A 71 -5.89 9.04 10.08
CA THR A 71 -4.54 9.27 10.64
C THR A 71 -4.50 10.53 11.48
N LEU A 72 -5.16 11.62 11.06
CA LEU A 72 -5.29 12.83 11.87
C LEU A 72 -6.06 12.55 13.17
N LEU A 73 -7.18 11.83 13.09
CA LEU A 73 -7.97 11.46 14.27
C LEU A 73 -7.13 10.59 15.24
N ALA A 74 -6.40 9.62 14.71
CA ALA A 74 -5.51 8.78 15.51
C ALA A 74 -4.39 9.60 16.16
N ALA A 75 -3.78 10.54 15.44
CA ALA A 75 -2.75 11.43 15.98
C ALA A 75 -3.29 12.34 17.10
N VAL A 76 -4.52 12.84 16.96
CA VAL A 76 -5.21 13.64 18.00
C VAL A 76 -5.59 12.78 19.20
N ALA A 77 -5.99 11.53 18.98
CA ALA A 77 -6.36 10.60 20.05
C ALA A 77 -5.15 10.02 20.80
N LEU A 78 -3.98 9.94 20.15
CA LEU A 78 -2.78 9.27 20.68
C LEU A 78 -2.34 9.78 22.06
N PRO A 79 -2.30 11.09 22.36
CA PRO A 79 -1.95 11.59 23.70
C PRO A 79 -2.89 11.14 24.81
N PHE A 80 -4.14 10.80 24.47
CA PHE A 80 -5.15 10.34 25.43
C PHE A 80 -5.19 8.82 25.54
N ALA A 81 -5.01 8.11 24.42
CA ALA A 81 -5.11 6.66 24.36
C ALA A 81 -3.79 5.94 24.72
N ALA A 82 -2.65 6.54 24.38
CA ALA A 82 -1.31 6.00 24.65
C ALA A 82 -0.30 7.13 24.92
N PRO A 83 -0.36 7.78 26.10
CA PRO A 83 0.47 8.94 26.43
C PRO A 83 1.97 8.71 26.28
N GLU A 84 2.46 7.51 26.61
CA GLU A 84 3.88 7.16 26.48
C GLU A 84 4.33 7.10 25.01
N SER A 85 3.51 6.49 24.14
CA SER A 85 3.77 6.48 22.70
C SER A 85 3.68 7.89 22.12
N ALA A 86 2.70 8.69 22.55
CA ALA A 86 2.58 10.08 22.15
C ALA A 86 3.81 10.90 22.54
N ALA A 87 4.31 10.73 23.76
CA ALA A 87 5.53 11.38 24.22
C ALA A 87 6.71 11.03 23.33
N PHE A 88 6.86 9.77 22.91
CA PHE A 88 7.90 9.40 21.94
C PHE A 88 7.73 10.10 20.58
N PHE A 89 6.55 10.02 19.97
CA PHE A 89 6.32 10.57 18.62
C PHE A 89 6.36 12.10 18.57
N PHE A 90 6.07 12.79 19.68
CA PHE A 90 6.04 14.24 19.77
C PHE A 90 7.21 14.86 20.55
N ALA A 91 8.14 14.05 21.09
CA ALA A 91 9.36 14.53 21.75
C ALA A 91 10.33 15.20 20.79
N TRP A 92 11.27 15.98 21.33
CA TRP A 92 12.38 16.54 20.56
C TRP A 92 13.58 15.58 20.52
N PRO A 93 14.21 15.32 19.35
CA PRO A 93 13.83 15.79 18.01
C PRO A 93 12.59 15.06 17.49
N LEU A 94 11.62 15.81 16.92
CA LEU A 94 10.29 15.33 16.47
C LEU A 94 10.39 14.12 15.51
N PRO A 95 10.26 12.86 15.97
CA PRO A 95 10.35 11.69 15.09
C PRO A 95 9.18 11.64 14.10
N VAL A 96 8.08 12.33 14.43
CA VAL A 96 6.95 12.54 13.53
C VAL A 96 7.29 13.39 12.30
N LEU A 97 8.28 14.29 12.37
CA LEU A 97 8.56 15.22 11.27
C LEU A 97 9.02 14.50 10.00
N PRO A 98 9.97 13.54 10.05
CA PRO A 98 10.38 12.79 8.86
C PRO A 98 9.28 11.86 8.30
N LEU A 99 8.24 11.56 9.08
CA LEU A 99 7.02 10.89 8.58
C LEU A 99 6.06 11.87 7.92
N ALA A 100 5.76 12.97 8.61
CA ALA A 100 4.75 13.93 8.21
C ALA A 100 5.19 14.76 6.99
N ALA A 101 6.43 15.22 6.94
CA ALA A 101 6.93 16.09 5.87
C ALA A 101 6.78 15.48 4.46
N PRO A 102 7.28 14.26 4.17
CA PRO A 102 7.09 13.63 2.86
C PRO A 102 5.62 13.29 2.58
N LEU A 103 4.83 12.95 3.60
CA LEU A 103 3.39 12.69 3.45
C LEU A 103 2.63 13.96 3.00
N PHE A 104 2.83 15.08 3.68
CA PHE A 104 2.21 16.36 3.33
C PHE A 104 2.71 16.87 1.98
N PHE A 105 4.01 16.78 1.71
CA PHE A 105 4.57 17.16 0.42
C PHE A 105 4.00 16.32 -0.73
N GLY A 106 3.90 14.99 -0.54
CA GLY A 106 3.27 14.08 -1.48
C GLY A 106 1.80 14.39 -1.73
N ALA A 107 1.05 14.74 -0.68
CA ALA A 107 -0.34 15.16 -0.78
C ALA A 107 -0.51 16.49 -1.54
N ILE A 108 0.34 17.49 -1.28
CA ILE A 108 0.35 18.76 -2.01
C ILE A 108 0.63 18.51 -3.49
N LEU A 109 1.68 17.75 -3.82
CA LEU A 109 2.00 17.40 -5.21
C LEU A 109 0.88 16.61 -5.87
N PHE A 110 0.20 15.72 -5.14
CA PHE A 110 -0.95 14.98 -5.64
C PHE A 110 -2.11 15.91 -6.01
N LEU A 111 -2.44 16.87 -5.13
CA LEU A 111 -3.48 17.85 -5.39
C LEU A 111 -3.13 18.76 -6.56
N VAL A 112 -1.85 19.16 -6.71
CA VAL A 112 -1.35 19.90 -7.87
C VAL A 112 -1.47 19.06 -9.14
N TYR A 113 -1.01 17.81 -9.13
CA TYR A 113 -1.15 16.86 -10.24
C TYR A 113 -2.61 16.74 -10.67
N ARG A 114 -3.53 16.51 -9.72
CA ARG A 114 -4.95 16.39 -10.02
C ARG A 114 -5.55 17.70 -10.53
N GLY A 115 -5.25 18.83 -9.89
CA GLY A 115 -5.80 20.15 -10.20
C GLY A 115 -5.33 20.72 -11.54
N LEU A 116 -4.13 20.34 -12.00
CA LEU A 116 -3.56 20.83 -13.25
C LEU A 116 -3.94 20.00 -14.49
N TRP A 117 -4.80 18.97 -14.35
CA TRP A 117 -5.11 18.03 -15.44
C TRP A 117 -5.52 18.69 -16.76
N GLN A 118 -6.44 19.67 -16.69
CA GLN A 118 -6.93 20.40 -17.86
C GLN A 118 -5.94 21.46 -18.35
N ARG A 119 -5.24 22.13 -17.41
CA ARG A 119 -4.26 23.18 -17.71
C ARG A 119 -3.03 22.63 -18.43
N MET A 120 -2.64 21.40 -18.14
CA MET A 120 -1.48 20.73 -18.72
C MET A 120 -1.84 19.72 -19.83
N LYS A 121 -3.01 19.84 -20.47
CA LYS A 121 -3.43 18.91 -21.54
C LYS A 121 -2.43 18.80 -22.70
N ASN A 122 -1.68 19.87 -22.96
CA ASN A 122 -0.65 19.95 -24.00
C ASN A 122 0.74 19.48 -23.53
N SER A 123 0.97 19.40 -22.21
CA SER A 123 2.27 19.02 -21.62
C SER A 123 2.11 17.79 -20.72
N LYS A 124 1.69 16.67 -21.32
CA LYS A 124 1.36 15.43 -20.60
C LYS A 124 2.56 14.83 -19.87
N SER A 125 3.76 14.90 -20.44
CA SER A 125 4.97 14.40 -19.77
C SER A 125 5.28 15.18 -18.50
N ALA A 126 5.20 16.52 -18.54
CA ALA A 126 5.43 17.35 -17.36
C ALA A 126 4.35 17.10 -16.29
N HIS A 127 3.09 16.96 -16.70
CA HIS A 127 2.00 16.60 -15.80
C HIS A 127 2.24 15.24 -15.14
N SER A 128 2.70 14.25 -15.90
CA SER A 128 3.10 12.94 -15.37
C SER A 128 4.28 13.01 -14.40
N LEU A 129 5.27 13.87 -14.62
CA LEU A 129 6.38 14.04 -13.69
C LEU A 129 5.91 14.53 -12.32
N ILE A 130 4.90 15.42 -12.27
CA ILE A 130 4.30 15.87 -10.99
C ILE A 130 3.64 14.68 -10.27
N GLY A 131 2.89 13.85 -11.00
CA GLY A 131 2.25 12.67 -10.43
C GLY A 131 3.25 11.61 -9.93
N ILE A 132 4.35 11.38 -10.65
CA ILE A 132 5.43 10.50 -10.19
C ILE A 132 6.13 11.10 -8.97
N ALA A 133 6.44 12.40 -8.97
CA ALA A 133 7.06 13.08 -7.83
C ALA A 133 6.18 12.97 -6.57
N SER A 134 4.86 13.08 -6.71
CA SER A 134 3.91 12.82 -5.62
C SER A 134 4.02 11.38 -5.09
N GLY A 135 4.03 10.39 -5.98
CA GLY A 135 4.21 8.99 -5.59
C GLY A 135 5.54 8.72 -4.89
N LEU A 136 6.64 9.29 -5.38
CA LEU A 136 7.96 9.19 -4.75
C LEU A 136 7.99 9.83 -3.36
N ALA A 137 7.29 10.96 -3.16
CA ALA A 137 7.15 11.57 -1.85
C ALA A 137 6.35 10.67 -0.89
N PHE A 138 5.27 10.02 -1.35
CA PHE A 138 4.58 9.02 -0.53
C PHE A 138 5.46 7.80 -0.23
N PHE A 139 6.30 7.37 -1.17
CA PHE A 139 7.26 6.29 -0.94
C PHE A 139 8.36 6.69 0.06
N ALA A 140 8.76 7.97 0.10
CA ALA A 140 9.63 8.49 1.15
C ALA A 140 8.94 8.50 2.53
N ALA A 141 7.62 8.74 2.58
CA ALA A 141 6.86 8.59 3.83
C ALA A 141 6.81 7.13 4.29
N LEU A 142 6.62 6.17 3.37
CA LEU A 142 6.69 4.73 3.67
C LEU A 142 8.08 4.31 4.14
N TYR A 143 9.14 4.84 3.52
CA TYR A 143 10.51 4.65 3.98
C TYR A 143 10.66 5.07 5.44
N ALA A 144 10.27 6.31 5.77
CA ALA A 144 10.39 6.82 7.13
C ALA A 144 9.54 5.99 8.12
N LEU A 145 8.37 5.50 7.68
CA LEU A 145 7.49 4.63 8.48
C LEU A 145 8.19 3.32 8.83
N VAL A 146 8.73 2.63 7.83
CA VAL A 146 9.47 1.36 8.04
C VAL A 146 10.71 1.60 8.91
N SER A 147 11.43 2.71 8.72
CA SER A 147 12.59 3.06 9.55
C SER A 147 12.21 3.24 11.01
N THR A 148 11.07 3.88 11.26
CA THR A 148 10.55 4.13 12.61
C THR A 148 10.10 2.82 13.28
N PHE A 149 9.35 1.97 12.56
CA PHE A 149 8.85 0.70 13.11
C PHE A 149 9.96 -0.30 13.41
N ARG A 150 11.06 -0.30 12.65
CA ARG A 150 12.23 -1.15 12.91
C ARG A 150 12.75 -1.02 14.35
N LEU A 151 12.72 0.17 14.93
CA LEU A 151 13.27 0.42 16.26
C LEU A 151 12.43 -0.22 17.36
N PHE A 152 11.10 -0.19 17.20
CA PHE A 152 10.18 -0.88 18.10
C PHE A 152 10.36 -2.40 18.03
N SER A 153 10.56 -2.96 16.84
CA SER A 153 10.75 -4.40 16.65
C SER A 153 12.08 -4.94 17.18
N LEU A 154 13.11 -4.10 17.33
CA LEU A 154 14.46 -4.51 17.75
C LEU A 154 14.76 -4.19 19.22
N HIS A 155 13.81 -3.64 19.99
CA HIS A 155 14.04 -3.13 21.35
C HIS A 155 15.34 -2.32 21.48
N SER A 156 15.72 -1.61 20.40
CA SER A 156 16.98 -0.89 20.36
C SER A 156 16.90 0.29 21.34
N PRO A 157 17.96 0.57 22.11
CA PRO A 157 17.96 1.70 23.03
C PRO A 157 17.65 2.99 22.26
N LEU A 158 16.50 3.59 22.58
CA LEU A 158 16.05 4.87 22.04
C LEU A 158 16.82 6.00 22.76
N PRO A 159 17.50 6.93 22.06
CA PRO A 159 18.05 6.85 20.71
C PRO A 159 19.60 6.96 20.66
N LEU A 160 20.20 6.34 19.63
CA LEU A 160 21.43 6.85 18.99
C LEU A 160 21.11 8.25 18.44
N SER A 161 21.85 9.27 18.84
CA SER A 161 21.54 10.68 18.58
C SER A 161 21.44 11.06 17.08
N GLY A 162 20.41 11.81 16.69
CA GLY A 162 20.38 12.55 15.40
C GLY A 162 19.72 11.84 14.21
N TRP A 163 20.17 12.18 13.00
CA TRP A 163 19.61 11.70 11.72
C TRP A 163 19.88 10.22 11.42
N ASP A 164 20.83 9.60 12.13
CA ASP A 164 21.18 8.18 12.00
C ASP A 164 19.97 7.26 12.28
N PHE A 165 18.97 7.77 13.02
CA PHE A 165 17.67 7.15 13.22
C PHE A 165 17.00 6.71 11.91
N PHE A 166 17.14 7.50 10.84
CA PHE A 166 16.48 7.25 9.54
C PHE A 166 17.41 6.64 8.50
N VAL A 167 18.64 6.24 8.88
CA VAL A 167 19.62 5.65 7.98
C VAL A 167 19.86 4.18 8.38
N PRO A 168 19.12 3.24 7.78
CA PRO A 168 19.26 1.82 8.10
C PRO A 168 20.57 1.26 7.55
N PRO A 169 21.23 0.33 8.26
CA PRO A 169 22.41 -0.38 7.77
C PRO A 169 22.14 -1.08 6.43
N GLN A 170 23.15 -1.18 5.58
CA GLN A 170 23.02 -1.81 4.25
C GLN A 170 22.61 -3.28 4.31
N ASN A 171 23.00 -3.99 5.36
CA ASN A 171 22.68 -5.40 5.59
C ASN A 171 21.40 -5.63 6.40
N ALA A 172 20.62 -4.59 6.68
CA ALA A 172 19.39 -4.73 7.46
C ALA A 172 18.24 -5.34 6.63
N PHE A 173 17.37 -6.12 7.28
CA PHE A 173 16.06 -6.57 6.74
C PHE A 173 15.15 -5.40 6.31
N PHE A 174 15.51 -4.18 6.66
CA PHE A 174 14.89 -2.95 6.20
C PHE A 174 14.71 -2.91 4.67
N TRP A 175 15.73 -3.23 3.89
CA TRP A 175 15.68 -3.04 2.43
C TRP A 175 14.69 -3.99 1.73
N PRO A 176 14.67 -5.31 2.06
CA PRO A 176 13.61 -6.19 1.61
C PRO A 176 12.21 -5.73 2.02
N ILE A 177 12.02 -5.29 3.28
CA ILE A 177 10.72 -4.79 3.77
C ILE A 177 10.29 -3.54 3.00
N LEU A 178 11.20 -2.61 2.76
CA LEU A 178 10.92 -1.43 1.95
C LEU A 178 10.47 -1.83 0.54
N LEU A 179 11.23 -2.70 -0.14
CA LEU A 179 10.87 -3.14 -1.50
C LEU A 179 9.52 -3.85 -1.53
N GLU A 180 9.26 -4.72 -0.56
CA GLU A 180 7.96 -5.36 -0.35
C GLU A 180 6.85 -4.31 -0.22
N THR A 181 7.01 -3.33 0.68
CA THR A 181 5.97 -2.33 0.96
C THR A 181 5.71 -1.41 -0.24
N LEU A 182 6.75 -1.00 -0.96
CA LEU A 182 6.62 -0.18 -2.17
C LEU A 182 5.91 -0.94 -3.30
N THR A 183 6.25 -2.21 -3.50
CA THR A 183 5.63 -3.04 -4.55
C THR A 183 4.22 -3.45 -4.18
N LEU A 184 3.94 -3.66 -2.90
CA LEU A 184 2.60 -3.85 -2.35
C LEU A 184 1.72 -2.61 -2.58
N ALA A 185 2.24 -1.40 -2.38
CA ALA A 185 1.50 -0.17 -2.67
C ALA A 185 1.07 -0.06 -4.14
N LEU A 186 1.97 -0.40 -5.08
CA LEU A 186 1.64 -0.44 -6.51
C LEU A 186 0.66 -1.57 -6.86
N CYS A 187 0.82 -2.74 -6.23
CA CYS A 187 -0.05 -3.89 -6.38
C CYS A 187 -1.50 -3.53 -5.99
N LEU A 188 -1.67 -2.99 -4.79
CA LEU A 188 -2.96 -2.56 -4.24
C LEU A 188 -3.53 -1.35 -5.00
N ALA A 189 -2.69 -0.44 -5.48
CA ALA A 189 -3.15 0.64 -6.36
C ALA A 189 -3.82 0.08 -7.63
N GLY A 190 -3.20 -0.91 -8.28
CA GLY A 190 -3.81 -1.62 -9.41
C GLY A 190 -5.11 -2.34 -9.03
N GLY A 191 -5.11 -3.11 -7.94
CA GLY A 191 -6.24 -3.91 -7.48
C GLY A 191 -7.44 -3.07 -7.06
N CYS A 192 -7.26 -2.17 -6.10
CA CYS A 192 -8.31 -1.28 -5.59
C CYS A 192 -8.75 -0.26 -6.65
N GLY A 193 -7.82 0.24 -7.48
CA GLY A 193 -8.15 1.08 -8.64
C GLY A 193 -9.06 0.34 -9.63
N GLY A 194 -8.78 -0.92 -9.92
CA GLY A 194 -9.62 -1.78 -10.74
C GLY A 194 -11.04 -1.94 -10.18
N LEU A 195 -11.18 -2.17 -8.86
CA LEU A 195 -12.49 -2.22 -8.21
C LEU A 195 -13.25 -0.91 -8.30
N TYR A 196 -12.56 0.20 -8.07
CA TYR A 196 -13.16 1.52 -8.17
C TYR A 196 -13.70 1.79 -9.58
N LEU A 197 -12.97 1.39 -10.62
CA LEU A 197 -13.43 1.49 -12.01
C LEU A 197 -14.71 0.67 -12.25
N VAL A 198 -14.81 -0.54 -11.69
CA VAL A 198 -16.02 -1.36 -11.77
C VAL A 198 -17.19 -0.66 -11.05
N ALA A 199 -16.98 -0.15 -9.85
CA ALA A 199 -18.01 0.53 -9.05
C ALA A 199 -18.50 1.84 -9.69
N ARG A 200 -17.60 2.55 -10.39
CA ARG A 200 -17.90 3.81 -11.09
C ARG A 200 -18.43 3.64 -12.50
N ARG A 201 -18.43 2.41 -13.04
CA ARG A 201 -18.69 2.15 -14.46
C ARG A 201 -19.98 2.81 -14.96
N ASN A 202 -21.08 2.63 -14.24
CA ASN A 202 -22.39 3.16 -14.64
C ASN A 202 -22.53 4.67 -14.40
N LYS A 203 -21.64 5.29 -13.62
CA LYS A 203 -21.69 6.72 -13.30
C LYS A 203 -20.92 7.57 -14.30
N ASP A 204 -19.75 7.10 -14.73
CA ASP A 204 -18.90 7.83 -15.68
C ASP A 204 -19.14 7.44 -17.15
N ASP A 205 -19.57 6.20 -17.38
CA ASP A 205 -19.85 5.58 -18.68
C ASP A 205 -18.94 6.01 -19.85
N PHE A 206 -17.64 5.74 -19.72
CA PHE A 206 -16.67 5.98 -20.80
C PHE A 206 -16.67 4.92 -21.91
N GLY A 207 -17.67 4.02 -21.95
CA GLY A 207 -17.85 3.02 -22.99
C GLY A 207 -17.10 1.70 -22.78
N ARG A 208 -17.56 0.66 -23.47
CA ARG A 208 -17.08 -0.73 -23.34
C ARG A 208 -15.59 -0.90 -23.59
N ASP A 209 -15.07 -0.31 -24.67
CA ASP A 209 -13.67 -0.44 -25.07
C ASP A 209 -12.72 0.15 -24.03
N TYR A 210 -13.10 1.29 -23.46
CA TYR A 210 -12.35 1.94 -22.41
C TYR A 210 -12.24 1.04 -21.17
N TYR A 211 -13.36 0.50 -20.68
CA TYR A 211 -13.33 -0.41 -19.51
C TYR A 211 -12.67 -1.75 -19.82
N GLY A 212 -12.79 -2.25 -21.04
CA GLY A 212 -12.07 -3.44 -21.50
C GLY A 212 -10.55 -3.24 -21.46
N PHE A 213 -10.05 -2.05 -21.78
CA PHE A 213 -8.64 -1.69 -21.68
C PHE A 213 -8.19 -1.43 -20.23
N THR A 214 -8.90 -0.57 -19.51
CA THR A 214 -8.47 -0.08 -18.20
C THR A 214 -8.54 -1.12 -17.11
N LEU A 215 -9.50 -2.04 -17.13
CA LEU A 215 -9.53 -3.15 -16.18
C LEU A 215 -8.33 -4.09 -16.35
N LYS A 216 -7.88 -4.34 -17.59
CA LYS A 216 -6.65 -5.10 -17.84
C LYS A 216 -5.43 -4.34 -17.36
N LEU A 217 -5.39 -3.03 -17.58
CA LEU A 217 -4.28 -2.19 -17.13
C LEU A 217 -4.17 -2.19 -15.60
N ALA A 218 -5.27 -1.99 -14.89
CA ALA A 218 -5.30 -2.04 -13.42
C ALA A 218 -4.87 -3.43 -12.91
N ALA A 219 -5.41 -4.50 -13.51
CA ALA A 219 -5.03 -5.87 -13.17
C ALA A 219 -3.55 -6.16 -13.45
N ARG A 220 -2.95 -5.59 -14.50
CA ARG A 220 -1.51 -5.76 -14.80
C ARG A 220 -0.62 -5.08 -13.78
N TRP A 221 -0.99 -3.87 -13.35
CA TRP A 221 -0.31 -3.22 -12.23
C TRP A 221 -0.38 -4.08 -10.97
N ALA A 222 -1.56 -4.60 -10.65
CA ALA A 222 -1.75 -5.50 -9.52
C ALA A 222 -0.90 -6.77 -9.64
N PHE A 223 -0.94 -7.43 -10.80
CA PHE A 223 -0.23 -8.68 -11.06
C PHE A 223 1.29 -8.51 -11.04
N PHE A 224 1.85 -7.61 -11.84
CA PHE A 224 3.31 -7.51 -11.98
C PHE A 224 3.98 -6.93 -10.74
N ALA A 225 3.42 -5.89 -10.13
CA ALA A 225 3.95 -5.39 -8.86
C ALA A 225 3.76 -6.43 -7.75
N GLY A 226 2.63 -7.14 -7.78
CA GLY A 226 2.30 -8.19 -6.85
C GLY A 226 3.22 -9.43 -6.93
N LEU A 227 3.76 -9.76 -8.11
CA LEU A 227 4.79 -10.80 -8.23
C LEU A 227 6.08 -10.43 -7.51
N VAL A 228 6.51 -9.17 -7.62
CA VAL A 228 7.70 -8.66 -6.90
C VAL A 228 7.43 -8.63 -5.40
N HIS A 229 6.25 -8.17 -4.99
CA HIS A 229 5.77 -8.23 -3.60
C HIS A 229 5.82 -9.67 -3.06
N LEU A 230 5.23 -10.64 -3.75
CA LEU A 230 5.20 -12.03 -3.26
C LEU A 230 6.61 -12.65 -3.15
N ALA A 231 7.49 -12.36 -4.12
CA ALA A 231 8.89 -12.82 -4.07
C ALA A 231 9.66 -12.21 -2.89
N THR A 232 9.49 -10.91 -2.65
CA THR A 232 10.14 -10.20 -1.53
C THR A 232 9.58 -10.62 -0.18
N LEU A 233 8.27 -10.81 -0.08
CA LEU A 233 7.61 -11.36 1.11
C LEU A 233 8.12 -12.77 1.42
N GLY A 234 8.23 -13.65 0.42
CA GLY A 234 8.82 -14.99 0.58
C GLY A 234 10.27 -14.94 1.06
N HIS A 235 11.08 -14.01 0.53
CA HIS A 235 12.45 -13.79 0.99
C HIS A 235 12.51 -13.34 2.46
N ILE A 236 11.65 -12.39 2.86
CA ILE A 236 11.55 -11.92 4.25
C ILE A 236 11.16 -13.07 5.18
N TYR A 237 10.10 -13.81 4.84
CA TYR A 237 9.66 -14.95 5.64
C TYR A 237 10.72 -16.04 5.79
N ASN A 238 11.44 -16.36 4.72
CA ASN A 238 12.56 -17.30 4.79
C ASN A 238 13.67 -16.81 5.73
N GLY A 239 14.01 -15.52 5.67
CA GLY A 239 15.02 -14.93 6.56
C GLY A 239 14.59 -14.85 8.04
N LEU A 240 13.29 -14.73 8.29
CA LEU A 240 12.71 -14.68 9.63
C LEU A 240 12.36 -16.07 10.20
N TRP A 241 12.36 -17.10 9.36
CA TRP A 241 11.93 -18.44 9.74
C TRP A 241 12.69 -19.05 10.94
N PRO A 242 14.02 -18.92 11.06
CA PRO A 242 14.74 -19.44 12.24
C PRO A 242 14.30 -18.80 13.56
N PHE A 243 13.87 -17.53 13.53
CA PHE A 243 13.33 -16.86 14.70
C PHE A 243 11.89 -17.30 14.98
N ALA A 244 11.09 -17.49 13.93
CA ALA A 244 9.71 -17.93 14.06
C ALA A 244 9.59 -19.35 14.65
N THR A 245 10.48 -20.28 14.28
CA THR A 245 10.48 -21.65 14.82
C THR A 245 10.93 -21.74 16.27
N ALA A 246 11.77 -20.81 16.71
CA ALA A 246 12.20 -20.69 18.10
C ALA A 246 11.17 -19.96 19.00
N HIS A 247 10.16 -19.33 18.41
CA HIS A 247 9.14 -18.57 19.14
C HIS A 247 8.14 -19.50 19.85
N ALA A 248 7.63 -19.08 21.01
CA ALA A 248 6.59 -19.82 21.75
C ALA A 248 5.27 -19.99 20.97
N ALA A 249 5.05 -19.14 19.95
CA ALA A 249 3.87 -19.12 19.09
C ALA A 249 4.16 -19.64 17.67
N SER A 250 5.17 -20.52 17.51
CA SER A 250 5.66 -21.01 16.22
C SER A 250 4.57 -21.58 15.31
N ASP A 251 3.60 -22.32 15.86
CA ASP A 251 2.45 -22.83 15.10
C ASP A 251 1.60 -21.70 14.49
N LEU A 252 1.27 -20.66 15.28
CA LEU A 252 0.47 -19.52 14.81
C LEU A 252 1.24 -18.70 13.77
N LEU A 253 2.55 -18.55 13.96
CA LEU A 253 3.44 -17.90 12.99
C LEU A 253 3.47 -18.68 11.67
N PHE A 254 3.61 -20.01 11.73
CA PHE A 254 3.58 -20.87 10.53
C PHE A 254 2.27 -20.72 9.75
N TRP A 255 1.12 -20.78 10.44
CA TRP A 255 -0.18 -20.65 9.79
C TRP A 255 -0.42 -19.25 9.24
N SER A 256 -0.04 -18.19 9.96
CA SER A 256 -0.17 -16.79 9.49
C SER A 256 0.68 -16.54 8.25
N MET A 257 1.93 -17.03 8.26
CA MET A 257 2.86 -16.96 7.13
C MET A 257 2.32 -17.70 5.90
N THR A 258 1.93 -18.96 6.08
CA THR A 258 1.43 -19.82 5.00
C THR A 258 0.13 -19.29 4.41
N ALA A 259 -0.81 -18.85 5.26
CA ALA A 259 -2.06 -18.25 4.82
C ALA A 259 -1.81 -16.96 4.03
N SER A 260 -0.92 -16.09 4.51
CA SER A 260 -0.54 -14.85 3.82
C SER A 260 0.00 -15.13 2.40
N LEU A 261 0.96 -16.05 2.26
CA LEU A 261 1.54 -16.42 0.96
C LEU A 261 0.48 -17.04 0.02
N ALA A 262 -0.34 -17.96 0.53
CA ALA A 262 -1.36 -18.64 -0.26
C ALA A 262 -2.43 -17.65 -0.77
N LEU A 263 -2.92 -16.77 0.11
CA LEU A 263 -3.94 -15.78 -0.24
C LEU A 263 -3.39 -14.74 -1.24
N TRP A 264 -2.14 -14.29 -1.07
CA TRP A 264 -1.49 -13.44 -2.07
C TRP A 264 -1.33 -14.15 -3.41
N ALA A 265 -0.86 -15.39 -3.44
CA ALA A 265 -0.73 -16.17 -4.67
C ALA A 265 -2.08 -16.34 -5.40
N LEU A 266 -3.16 -16.61 -4.66
CA LEU A 266 -4.51 -16.69 -5.21
C LEU A 266 -5.01 -15.34 -5.75
N ALA A 267 -4.78 -14.24 -5.02
CA ALA A 267 -5.11 -12.90 -5.50
C ALA A 267 -4.38 -12.56 -6.81
N LEU A 268 -3.09 -12.90 -6.90
CA LEU A 268 -2.29 -12.71 -8.11
C LEU A 268 -2.78 -13.57 -9.27
N ALA A 269 -3.15 -14.83 -9.04
CA ALA A 269 -3.72 -15.68 -10.08
C ALA A 269 -4.99 -15.05 -10.69
N LEU A 270 -5.88 -14.50 -9.86
CA LEU A 270 -7.12 -13.84 -10.30
C LEU A 270 -6.87 -12.51 -11.03
N TRP A 271 -5.92 -11.70 -10.57
CA TRP A 271 -5.48 -10.51 -11.31
C TRP A 271 -4.78 -10.88 -12.62
N GLY A 272 -4.02 -11.98 -12.66
CA GLY A 272 -3.43 -12.56 -13.86
C GLY A 272 -4.50 -12.94 -14.89
N ILE A 273 -5.53 -13.69 -14.47
CA ILE A 273 -6.69 -14.04 -15.32
C ILE A 273 -7.30 -12.78 -15.93
N THR A 274 -7.52 -11.74 -15.13
CA THR A 274 -8.11 -10.48 -15.63
C THR A 274 -7.16 -9.74 -16.60
N SER A 275 -5.86 -9.72 -16.30
CA SER A 275 -4.82 -9.04 -17.08
C SER A 275 -4.67 -9.57 -18.51
N PHE A 276 -4.88 -10.87 -18.68
CA PHE A 276 -4.68 -11.58 -19.94
C PHE A 276 -6.00 -12.01 -20.61
N SER A 277 -7.15 -11.79 -19.97
CA SER A 277 -8.46 -12.13 -20.55
C SER A 277 -8.82 -11.24 -21.74
N SER A 278 -9.35 -11.82 -22.81
CA SER A 278 -10.02 -11.09 -23.89
C SER A 278 -11.31 -10.39 -23.43
N TYR A 279 -11.92 -10.86 -22.33
CA TYR A 279 -13.21 -10.43 -21.82
C TYR A 279 -13.11 -9.88 -20.39
N ALA A 280 -12.17 -8.98 -20.10
CA ALA A 280 -11.93 -8.43 -18.76
C ALA A 280 -13.20 -7.86 -18.08
N LEU A 281 -14.14 -7.30 -18.83
CA LEU A 281 -15.45 -6.85 -18.31
C LEU A 281 -16.31 -7.95 -17.68
N ARG A 282 -16.11 -9.21 -18.08
CA ARG A 282 -16.78 -10.39 -17.49
C ARG A 282 -16.06 -10.89 -16.22
N MET A 283 -14.85 -10.41 -15.96
CA MET A 283 -14.00 -10.82 -14.83
C MET A 283 -14.12 -9.91 -13.60
N LYS A 284 -15.24 -9.17 -13.47
CA LYS A 284 -15.52 -8.34 -12.29
C LYS A 284 -15.49 -9.13 -10.97
N TRP A 285 -15.92 -10.39 -11.01
CA TRP A 285 -15.88 -11.29 -9.86
C TRP A 285 -14.43 -11.59 -9.47
N ALA A 286 -13.55 -11.85 -10.45
CA ALA A 286 -12.14 -12.14 -10.19
C ALA A 286 -11.43 -10.93 -9.57
N LEU A 287 -11.71 -9.72 -10.07
CA LEU A 287 -11.19 -8.48 -9.45
C LEU A 287 -11.65 -8.33 -8.00
N PHE A 288 -12.95 -8.54 -7.73
CA PHE A 288 -13.52 -8.44 -6.38
C PHE A 288 -12.93 -9.47 -5.43
N THR A 289 -12.94 -10.74 -5.82
CA THR A 289 -12.38 -11.83 -5.03
C THR A 289 -10.89 -11.62 -4.79
N ALA A 290 -10.12 -11.20 -5.78
CA ALA A 290 -8.68 -10.91 -5.61
C ALA A 290 -8.42 -9.83 -4.58
N ALA A 291 -9.22 -8.76 -4.57
CA ALA A 291 -9.06 -7.68 -3.60
C ALA A 291 -9.42 -8.12 -2.16
N VAL A 292 -10.48 -8.93 -2.00
CA VAL A 292 -10.83 -9.51 -0.69
C VAL A 292 -9.71 -10.42 -0.19
N LEU A 293 -9.16 -11.28 -1.07
CA LEU A 293 -8.03 -12.14 -0.74
C LEU A 293 -6.78 -11.34 -0.39
N ALA A 294 -6.50 -10.25 -1.11
CA ALA A 294 -5.36 -9.36 -0.83
C ALA A 294 -5.48 -8.69 0.55
N VAL A 295 -6.68 -8.24 0.94
CA VAL A 295 -6.93 -7.68 2.28
C VAL A 295 -6.78 -8.75 3.35
N ALA A 296 -7.29 -9.96 3.12
CA ALA A 296 -7.11 -11.08 4.05
C ALA A 296 -5.63 -11.50 4.17
N ALA A 297 -4.90 -11.54 3.06
CA ALA A 297 -3.47 -11.83 3.01
C ALA A 297 -2.66 -10.78 3.80
N LEU A 298 -3.04 -9.51 3.68
CA LEU A 298 -2.45 -8.41 4.43
C LEU A 298 -2.75 -8.53 5.93
N ALA A 299 -3.96 -8.93 6.32
CA ALA A 299 -4.28 -9.21 7.72
C ALA A 299 -3.42 -10.35 8.29
N CYS A 300 -3.26 -11.46 7.56
CA CYS A 300 -2.38 -12.57 7.96
C CYS A 300 -0.91 -12.13 8.04
N GLN A 301 -0.46 -11.31 7.11
CA GLN A 301 0.90 -10.74 7.10
C GLN A 301 1.14 -9.84 8.32
N SER A 302 0.21 -8.93 8.61
CA SER A 302 0.29 -8.05 9.79
C SER A 302 0.25 -8.85 11.09
N ALA A 303 -0.56 -9.91 11.16
CA ALA A 303 -0.59 -10.81 12.31
C ALA A 303 0.75 -11.53 12.51
N PHE A 304 1.37 -12.04 11.44
CA PHE A 304 2.69 -12.66 11.51
C PHE A 304 3.75 -11.70 12.09
N PHE A 305 3.89 -10.50 11.51
CA PHE A 305 4.90 -9.55 11.97
C PHE A 305 4.64 -9.08 13.40
N TRP A 306 3.38 -8.91 13.78
CA TRP A 306 3.06 -8.55 15.15
C TRP A 306 3.47 -9.62 16.14
N LEU A 307 3.02 -10.86 15.91
CA LEU A 307 3.33 -11.99 16.80
C LEU A 307 4.84 -12.20 16.95
N LEU A 308 5.59 -12.01 15.87
CA LEU A 308 7.04 -12.22 15.88
C LEU A 308 7.80 -11.15 16.68
N PHE A 309 7.33 -9.90 16.68
CA PHE A 309 8.05 -8.77 17.27
C PHE A 309 7.48 -8.29 18.61
N PHE A 310 6.23 -8.60 18.91
CA PHE A 310 5.51 -8.08 20.07
C PHE A 310 4.72 -9.14 20.85
N GLY A 311 4.66 -10.39 20.35
CA GLY A 311 3.93 -11.51 20.97
C GLY A 311 4.81 -12.44 21.79
#